data_AF-A0A5C3PJU6-F1
#
_entry.id   AF-A0A5C3PJU6-F1
#
_cell.length_a   1.000
_cell.length_b   1.000
_cell.length_c   1.000
_cell.angle_alpha   90.00
_cell.angle_beta   90.00
_cell.angle_gamma   90.00
#
_symmetry.space_group_name_H-M   'P 1'
#
loop_
_entity.id
_entity.type
_entity.pdbx_description
1 polymer ?
#
loop_
_entity_poly.entity_id
_entity_poly.type
_entity_poly.pdbx_seq_one_letter_code
_entity_poly.pdbx_strand_id
1 'polypeptide(L)'
;MSTPHILRDHRLLLQVTDSIFNDPDLEGSELYRRATACLEVLDHREFQRYNKPSWIPASVRRNSDFSIKRLIEAFYHTAQDLHLSSGSRYIVASVCACDRLVDTAVDGNLSTSTGLSRSELLARELSMMASDMWYAQMSSFLWSPIDNDECCENVRQQLLVRDAFACFKTGSMDVQAPRSPFNTESRQQRLEPTPILQGAWLEQSKLSGCTCQLLGTSLSDGWAVDFLDRFLEIKIPCVPANSPRNNLLLAPMAAASFHSYMWTLKPTQTPDRYKVIDHSGSRMIGGGVRNGDYITFAAKRRGIEPPDRDYLLVHAAYTSILHRSGFSWWMQVTTDTPLMEHYLGSDEDDIGGHGEGDDTLKFIFFAKARPESWTMIGPERANRSNVPSLKYTLNLKLEDLFCSPRPQK
;
A
#
# COMPACT_ATOMS: atom_id res chain seq x y z
N MET A 1 -24.74 -26.61 -7.01
CA MET A 1 -24.38 -26.40 -5.60
C MET A 1 -22.92 -26.01 -5.55
N SER A 2 -22.54 -24.92 -4.88
CA SER A 2 -21.13 -24.52 -4.79
C SER A 2 -20.41 -25.46 -3.80
N THR A 3 -19.34 -26.12 -4.24
CA THR A 3 -18.53 -26.98 -3.38
C THR A 3 -17.97 -26.15 -2.21
N PRO A 4 -18.15 -26.57 -0.94
CA PRO A 4 -17.61 -25.82 0.18
C PRO A 4 -16.07 -25.75 0.09
N HIS A 5 -15.52 -24.58 0.41
CA HIS A 5 -14.08 -24.37 0.49
C HIS A 5 -13.56 -24.85 1.84
N ILE A 6 -12.36 -25.43 1.85
CA ILE A 6 -11.70 -25.88 3.08
C ILE A 6 -11.32 -24.66 3.93
N LEU A 7 -10.82 -23.61 3.28
CA LEU A 7 -10.41 -22.36 3.92
C LEU A 7 -11.56 -21.46 4.38
N ARG A 8 -12.82 -21.93 4.37
CA ARG A 8 -13.91 -21.19 5.04
C ARG A 8 -13.66 -21.01 6.53
N ASP A 9 -12.96 -21.97 7.16
CA ASP A 9 -12.47 -21.80 8.52
C ASP A 9 -11.06 -21.21 8.53
N HIS A 10 -10.97 -19.89 8.42
CA HIS A 10 -9.70 -19.16 8.48
C HIS A 10 -8.91 -19.44 9.76
N ARG A 11 -9.58 -19.78 10.88
CA ARG A 11 -8.89 -20.09 12.14
C ARG A 11 -8.07 -21.36 12.00
N LEU A 12 -8.62 -22.35 11.29
CA LEU A 12 -7.90 -23.58 11.00
C LEU A 12 -6.66 -23.30 10.13
N LEU A 13 -6.77 -22.46 9.10
CA LEU A 13 -5.60 -22.05 8.30
C LEU A 13 -4.54 -21.36 9.16
N LEU A 14 -4.94 -20.43 10.02
CA LEU A 14 -4.04 -19.72 10.91
C LEU A 14 -3.36 -20.68 11.91
N GLN A 15 -4.10 -21.61 12.50
CA GLN A 15 -3.54 -22.59 13.43
C GLN A 15 -2.49 -23.48 12.75
N VAL A 16 -2.78 -23.99 11.55
CA VAL A 16 -1.83 -24.82 10.80
C VAL A 16 -0.64 -23.98 10.32
N THR A 17 -0.87 -22.75 9.88
CA THR A 17 0.19 -21.81 9.53
C THR A 17 1.11 -21.57 10.72
N ASP A 18 0.56 -21.32 11.91
CA ASP A 18 1.33 -21.08 13.14
C ASP A 18 2.12 -22.31 13.56
N SER A 19 1.54 -23.49 13.42
CA SER A 19 2.24 -24.74 13.67
C SER A 19 3.46 -24.90 12.76
N ILE A 20 3.34 -24.58 11.46
CA ILE A 20 4.44 -24.68 10.49
C ILE A 20 5.46 -23.55 10.70
N PHE A 21 4.96 -22.34 10.95
CA PHE A 21 5.78 -21.16 11.16
C PHE A 21 6.70 -21.33 12.37
N ASN A 22 6.18 -21.84 13.48
CA ASN A 22 6.94 -22.04 14.72
C ASN A 22 7.69 -23.38 14.79
N ASP A 23 7.69 -24.19 13.73
CA ASP A 23 8.42 -25.46 13.69
C ASP A 23 9.95 -25.19 13.63
N PRO A 24 10.71 -25.53 14.69
CA PRO A 24 12.15 -25.29 14.74
C PRO A 24 12.94 -26.25 13.83
N ASP A 25 12.37 -27.39 13.48
CA ASP A 25 13.03 -28.41 12.65
C ASP A 25 12.93 -28.06 11.16
N LEU A 26 12.13 -27.06 10.81
CA LEU A 26 11.90 -26.63 9.44
C LEU A 26 12.67 -25.35 9.09
N GLU A 27 13.86 -25.54 8.51
CA GLU A 27 14.68 -24.46 7.97
C GLU A 27 13.93 -23.62 6.92
N GLY A 28 14.25 -22.32 6.84
CA GLY A 28 13.57 -21.39 5.93
C GLY A 28 13.71 -21.76 4.45
N SER A 29 14.87 -22.32 4.05
CA SER A 29 15.15 -22.77 2.68
C SER A 29 14.30 -23.98 2.29
N GLU A 30 14.18 -24.97 3.18
CA GLU A 30 13.35 -26.15 2.98
C GLU A 30 11.86 -25.79 2.95
N LEU A 31 11.41 -24.90 3.85
CA LEU A 31 10.05 -24.39 3.84
C LEU A 31 9.72 -23.66 2.53
N TYR A 32 10.63 -22.79 2.06
CA TYR A 32 10.49 -22.11 0.77
C TYR A 32 10.39 -23.12 -0.38
N ARG A 33 11.29 -24.10 -0.43
CA ARG A 33 11.29 -25.15 -1.46
C ARG A 33 9.96 -25.92 -1.51
N ARG A 34 9.40 -26.27 -0.35
CA ARG A 34 8.08 -26.93 -0.26
C ARG A 34 6.96 -26.02 -0.74
N ALA A 35 6.95 -24.75 -0.33
CA ALA A 35 5.97 -23.79 -0.78
C ALA A 35 6.02 -23.60 -2.31
N THR A 36 7.21 -23.48 -2.90
CA THR A 36 7.38 -23.40 -4.36
C THR A 36 6.81 -24.62 -5.07
N ALA A 37 7.09 -25.83 -4.59
CA ALA A 37 6.52 -27.06 -5.15
C ALA A 37 4.98 -27.09 -5.08
N CYS A 38 4.39 -26.54 -4.02
CA CYS A 38 2.92 -26.40 -3.92
C CYS A 38 2.37 -25.43 -4.97
N LEU A 39 3.08 -24.33 -5.25
CA LEU A 39 2.67 -23.31 -6.20
C LEU A 39 2.76 -23.76 -7.67
N GLU A 40 3.57 -24.78 -7.99
CA GLU A 40 3.66 -25.36 -9.34
C GLU A 40 2.30 -25.83 -9.86
N VAL A 41 1.38 -26.22 -8.95
CA VAL A 41 0.01 -26.58 -9.32
C VAL A 41 -0.71 -25.47 -10.09
N LEU A 42 -0.39 -24.20 -9.84
CA LEU A 42 -1.03 -23.07 -10.53
C LEU A 42 -0.52 -22.86 -11.97
N ASP A 43 0.60 -23.49 -12.34
CA ASP A 43 1.15 -23.42 -13.71
C ASP A 43 0.44 -24.39 -14.66
N HIS A 44 -0.22 -25.41 -14.12
CA HIS A 44 -0.98 -26.39 -14.89
C HIS A 44 -2.13 -25.74 -15.67
N ARG A 45 -2.27 -26.13 -16.94
CA ARG A 45 -3.27 -25.54 -17.85
C ARG A 45 -4.70 -25.80 -17.38
N GLU A 46 -4.94 -26.95 -16.79
CA GLU A 46 -6.21 -27.37 -16.21
C GLU A 46 -6.66 -26.49 -15.02
N PHE A 47 -5.73 -25.84 -14.33
CA PHE A 47 -6.00 -25.02 -13.14
C PHE A 47 -5.91 -23.51 -13.40
N GLN A 48 -5.81 -23.10 -14.67
CA GLN A 48 -5.79 -21.69 -15.07
C GLN A 48 -6.98 -20.86 -14.56
N ARG A 49 -8.14 -21.49 -14.33
CA ARG A 49 -9.31 -20.81 -13.76
C ARG A 49 -9.08 -20.32 -12.33
N TYR A 50 -8.23 -20.99 -11.57
CA TYR A 50 -7.83 -20.59 -10.22
C TYR A 50 -6.66 -19.62 -10.28
N ASN A 51 -5.73 -19.82 -11.20
CA ASN A 51 -4.59 -18.91 -11.34
C ASN A 51 -4.97 -17.54 -11.93
N LYS A 52 -6.02 -17.48 -12.76
CA LYS A 52 -6.59 -16.25 -13.35
C LYS A 52 -8.09 -16.16 -13.08
N PRO A 53 -8.50 -15.87 -11.83
CA PRO A 53 -9.90 -15.93 -11.41
C PRO A 53 -10.79 -14.94 -12.16
N SER A 54 -12.07 -15.28 -12.28
CA SER A 54 -13.02 -14.56 -13.14
C SER A 54 -13.45 -13.19 -12.61
N TRP A 55 -13.26 -12.91 -11.31
CA TRP A 55 -13.49 -11.59 -10.73
C TRP A 55 -12.55 -10.53 -11.30
N ILE A 56 -11.43 -10.95 -11.89
CA ILE A 56 -10.53 -10.05 -12.61
C ILE A 56 -11.15 -9.71 -13.96
N PRO A 57 -11.35 -8.41 -14.27
CA PRO A 57 -11.91 -8.00 -15.55
C PRO A 57 -11.19 -8.64 -16.73
N ALA A 58 -11.93 -9.04 -17.76
CA ALA A 58 -11.36 -9.73 -18.91
C ALA A 58 -10.31 -8.88 -19.66
N SER A 59 -10.44 -7.56 -19.63
CA SER A 59 -9.44 -6.62 -20.17
C SER A 59 -8.10 -6.71 -19.44
N VAL A 60 -8.14 -6.86 -18.12
CA VAL A 60 -6.96 -7.05 -17.28
C VAL A 60 -6.36 -8.41 -17.56
N ARG A 61 -7.15 -9.50 -17.51
CA ARG A 61 -6.63 -10.87 -17.73
C ARG A 61 -5.91 -11.08 -19.07
N ARG A 62 -6.25 -10.32 -20.12
CA ARG A 62 -5.65 -10.43 -21.46
C ARG A 62 -4.33 -9.68 -21.59
N ASN A 63 -4.21 -8.55 -20.90
CA ASN A 63 -3.11 -7.61 -21.12
C ASN A 63 -2.22 -7.48 -19.89
N SER A 64 -2.64 -8.03 -18.76
CA SER A 64 -1.85 -8.09 -17.56
C SER A 64 -1.19 -9.45 -17.41
N ASP A 65 -0.02 -9.32 -16.80
CA ASP A 65 0.84 -10.38 -16.36
C ASP A 65 0.36 -11.01 -15.04
N PHE A 66 -0.82 -10.62 -14.57
CA PHE A 66 -1.34 -11.03 -13.28
C PHE A 66 -1.69 -12.53 -13.24
N SER A 67 -1.31 -13.15 -12.13
CA SER A 67 -1.75 -14.48 -11.73
C SER A 67 -1.74 -14.61 -10.21
N ILE A 68 -2.52 -15.53 -9.66
CA ILE A 68 -2.52 -15.85 -8.22
C ILE A 68 -1.13 -16.29 -7.76
N LYS A 69 -0.43 -17.10 -8.56
CA LYS A 69 0.95 -17.51 -8.26
C LYS A 69 1.84 -16.28 -8.07
N ARG A 70 1.83 -15.36 -9.04
CA ARG A 70 2.60 -14.10 -8.96
C ARG A 70 2.16 -13.20 -7.82
N LEU A 71 0.88 -13.22 -7.44
CA LEU A 71 0.41 -12.49 -6.27
C LEU A 71 1.04 -13.07 -4.98
N ILE A 72 1.03 -14.38 -4.80
CA ILE A 72 1.65 -15.04 -3.64
C ILE A 72 3.17 -14.78 -3.61
N GLU A 73 3.84 -14.94 -4.74
CA GLU A 73 5.29 -14.64 -4.87
C GLU A 73 5.57 -13.16 -4.58
N ALA A 74 4.70 -12.25 -5.02
CA ALA A 74 4.83 -10.82 -4.73
C ALA A 74 4.75 -10.51 -3.23
N PHE A 75 3.89 -11.20 -2.47
CA PHE A 75 3.88 -11.08 -1.01
C PHE A 75 5.23 -11.52 -0.41
N TYR A 76 5.71 -12.70 -0.80
CA TYR A 76 7.00 -13.23 -0.31
C TYR A 76 8.17 -12.28 -0.62
N HIS A 77 8.33 -11.87 -1.88
CA HIS A 77 9.41 -10.99 -2.30
C HIS A 77 9.30 -9.59 -1.71
N THR A 78 8.09 -9.09 -1.49
CA THR A 78 7.90 -7.80 -0.80
C THR A 78 8.38 -7.86 0.65
N ALA A 79 8.11 -8.95 1.37
CA ALA A 79 8.65 -9.12 2.72
C ALA A 79 10.18 -9.20 2.71
N GLN A 80 10.77 -9.88 1.73
CA GLN A 80 12.23 -9.94 1.56
C GLN A 80 12.84 -8.55 1.29
N ASP A 81 12.26 -7.78 0.36
CA ASP A 81 12.72 -6.42 0.02
C ASP A 81 12.63 -5.43 1.20
N LEU A 82 11.74 -5.70 2.15
CA LEU A 82 11.49 -4.90 3.36
C LEU A 82 12.20 -5.46 4.59
N HIS A 83 12.99 -6.52 4.46
CA HIS A 83 13.71 -7.20 5.54
C HIS A 83 12.80 -7.79 6.64
N LEU A 84 11.60 -8.20 6.26
CA LEU A 84 10.59 -8.80 7.13
C LEU A 84 10.75 -10.32 7.08
N SER A 85 11.76 -10.83 7.79
CA SER A 85 12.06 -12.27 7.80
C SER A 85 10.87 -13.11 8.28
N SER A 86 10.16 -12.66 9.32
CA SER A 86 8.95 -13.32 9.82
C SER A 86 7.84 -13.22 8.79
N GLY A 87 7.68 -12.05 8.17
CA GLY A 87 6.71 -11.84 7.10
C GLY A 87 6.88 -12.81 5.94
N SER A 88 8.11 -12.97 5.45
CA SER A 88 8.39 -13.89 4.35
C SER A 88 8.18 -15.35 4.74
N ARG A 89 8.56 -15.76 5.96
CA ARG A 89 8.32 -17.10 6.50
C ARG A 89 6.82 -17.37 6.69
N TYR A 90 6.05 -16.38 7.12
CA TYR A 90 4.61 -16.49 7.27
C TYR A 90 3.93 -16.82 5.93
N ILE A 91 4.30 -16.13 4.85
CA ILE A 91 3.73 -16.39 3.51
C ILE A 91 3.98 -17.83 3.04
N VAL A 92 5.22 -18.33 3.14
CA VAL A 92 5.53 -19.71 2.73
C VAL A 92 4.91 -20.75 3.66
N ALA A 93 4.83 -20.47 4.98
CA ALA A 93 4.13 -21.32 5.94
C ALA A 93 2.63 -21.43 5.60
N SER A 94 1.98 -20.34 5.19
CA SER A 94 0.57 -20.35 4.79
C SER A 94 0.33 -21.15 3.51
N VAL A 95 1.24 -21.10 2.54
CA VAL A 95 1.18 -21.96 1.33
C VAL A 95 1.27 -23.44 1.72
N CYS A 96 2.23 -23.82 2.57
CA CYS A 96 2.36 -25.19 3.07
C CYS A 96 1.17 -25.61 3.95
N ALA A 97 0.56 -24.68 4.68
CA ALA A 97 -0.65 -24.94 5.45
C ALA A 97 -1.83 -25.31 4.55
N CYS A 98 -1.98 -24.65 3.40
CA CYS A 98 -2.99 -25.02 2.41
C CYS A 98 -2.81 -26.46 1.91
N ASP A 99 -1.57 -26.86 1.59
CA ASP A 99 -1.27 -28.23 1.15
C ASP A 99 -1.60 -29.27 2.22
N ARG A 100 -1.20 -29.04 3.47
CA ARG A 100 -1.50 -29.93 4.60
C ARG A 100 -3.00 -30.06 4.88
N LEU A 101 -3.76 -28.96 4.73
CA LEU A 101 -5.21 -28.97 4.89
C LEU A 101 -5.92 -29.74 3.77
N VAL A 102 -5.41 -29.63 2.54
CA VAL A 102 -5.89 -30.41 1.40
C VAL A 102 -5.64 -31.90 1.61
N ASP A 103 -4.45 -32.31 2.07
CA ASP A 103 -4.15 -33.71 2.40
C ASP A 103 -5.12 -34.26 3.45
N THR A 104 -5.31 -33.52 4.54
CA THR A 104 -6.23 -33.91 5.61
C THR A 104 -7.66 -34.09 5.08
N ALA A 105 -8.11 -33.23 4.18
CA ALA A 105 -9.44 -33.33 3.57
C ALA A 105 -9.56 -34.52 2.60
N VAL A 106 -8.49 -34.84 1.86
CA VAL A 106 -8.45 -35.98 0.96
C VAL A 106 -8.51 -37.29 1.75
N ASP A 107 -7.71 -37.41 2.81
CA ASP A 107 -7.66 -38.60 3.69
C ASP A 107 -8.96 -38.78 4.49
N GLY A 108 -9.61 -37.68 4.89
CA GLY A 108 -10.87 -37.67 5.63
C GLY A 108 -12.12 -38.06 4.82
N ASN A 109 -11.97 -38.64 3.63
CA ASN A 109 -13.05 -38.98 2.67
C ASN A 109 -13.85 -37.79 2.11
N LEU A 110 -13.51 -36.52 2.41
CA LEU A 110 -14.21 -35.38 1.80
C LEU A 110 -14.00 -35.33 0.28
N SER A 111 -12.89 -35.87 -0.24
CA SER A 111 -12.60 -35.88 -1.69
C SER A 111 -13.70 -36.56 -2.51
N THR A 112 -14.32 -37.63 -1.98
CA THR A 112 -15.39 -38.36 -2.68
C THR A 112 -16.65 -37.53 -2.89
N SER A 113 -16.90 -36.55 -2.01
CA SER A 113 -18.08 -35.68 -2.11
C SER A 113 -17.95 -34.58 -3.15
N THR A 114 -16.71 -34.16 -3.47
CA THR A 114 -16.46 -33.01 -4.35
C THR A 114 -16.12 -33.41 -5.78
N GLY A 115 -15.59 -34.61 -5.99
CA GLY A 115 -15.14 -35.10 -7.30
C GLY A 115 -13.90 -34.40 -7.85
N LEU A 116 -13.25 -33.53 -7.05
CA LEU A 116 -12.05 -32.80 -7.45
C LEU A 116 -10.79 -33.63 -7.12
N SER A 117 -9.77 -33.49 -7.95
CA SER A 117 -8.44 -34.06 -7.64
C SER A 117 -7.75 -33.27 -6.52
N ARG A 118 -6.77 -33.88 -5.84
CA ARG A 118 -5.93 -33.21 -4.83
C ARG A 118 -5.33 -31.90 -5.37
N SER A 119 -4.73 -31.95 -6.56
CA SER A 119 -4.11 -30.78 -7.21
C SER A 119 -5.12 -29.68 -7.51
N GLU A 120 -6.32 -30.05 -7.93
CA GLU A 120 -7.39 -29.09 -8.19
C GLU A 120 -7.90 -28.41 -6.90
N LEU A 121 -8.01 -29.18 -5.81
CA LEU A 121 -8.32 -28.65 -4.49
C LEU A 121 -7.23 -27.67 -4.03
N LEU A 122 -5.95 -28.04 -4.15
CA LEU A 122 -4.83 -27.17 -3.78
C LEU A 122 -4.83 -25.87 -4.58
N ALA A 123 -4.97 -25.93 -5.91
CA ALA A 123 -5.05 -24.74 -6.75
C ALA A 123 -6.21 -23.81 -6.34
N ARG A 124 -7.36 -24.39 -6.01
CA ARG A 124 -8.54 -23.65 -5.54
C ARG A 124 -8.30 -22.96 -4.20
N GLU A 125 -7.76 -23.68 -3.21
CA GLU A 125 -7.54 -23.12 -1.87
C GLU A 125 -6.42 -22.06 -1.90
N LEU A 126 -5.35 -22.25 -2.67
CA LEU A 126 -4.31 -21.23 -2.88
C LEU A 126 -4.88 -19.95 -3.50
N SER A 127 -5.75 -20.08 -4.51
CA SER A 127 -6.46 -18.93 -5.09
C SER A 127 -7.30 -18.20 -4.06
N MET A 128 -8.07 -18.92 -3.24
CA MET A 128 -8.91 -18.32 -2.21
C MET A 128 -8.08 -17.59 -1.15
N MET A 129 -6.98 -18.20 -0.69
CA MET A 129 -6.05 -17.59 0.26
C MET A 129 -5.45 -16.28 -0.28
N ALA A 130 -5.02 -16.27 -1.54
CA ALA A 130 -4.41 -15.07 -2.10
C ALA A 130 -5.44 -13.98 -2.43
N SER A 131 -6.58 -14.32 -3.04
CA SER A 131 -7.55 -13.32 -3.52
C SER A 131 -8.50 -12.83 -2.43
N ASP A 132 -9.18 -13.75 -1.76
CA ASP A 132 -10.30 -13.44 -0.88
C ASP A 132 -9.82 -13.12 0.52
N MET A 133 -8.71 -13.79 0.85
CA MET A 133 -8.01 -13.55 2.07
C MET A 133 -7.05 -12.36 1.86
N TRP A 134 -5.85 -12.55 1.32
CA TRP A 134 -4.82 -11.50 1.44
C TRP A 134 -5.15 -10.22 0.66
N TYR A 135 -5.47 -10.35 -0.62
CA TYR A 135 -5.69 -9.19 -1.49
C TYR A 135 -6.94 -8.39 -1.13
N ALA A 136 -8.09 -9.05 -0.95
CA ALA A 136 -9.33 -8.36 -0.64
C ALA A 136 -9.23 -7.55 0.67
N GLN A 137 -8.53 -8.08 1.68
CA GLN A 137 -8.33 -7.36 2.94
C GLN A 137 -7.31 -6.24 2.83
N MET A 138 -6.16 -6.46 2.19
CA MET A 138 -5.23 -5.35 1.95
C MET A 138 -5.90 -4.23 1.16
N SER A 139 -6.75 -4.59 0.19
CA SER A 139 -7.46 -3.61 -0.62
C SER A 139 -8.53 -2.86 0.17
N SER A 140 -9.24 -3.52 1.08
CA SER A 140 -10.27 -2.84 1.90
C SER A 140 -9.68 -1.73 2.78
N PHE A 141 -8.45 -1.90 3.30
CA PHE A 141 -7.73 -0.87 4.07
C PHE A 141 -7.35 0.36 3.26
N LEU A 142 -7.18 0.16 1.96
CA LEU A 142 -6.44 1.05 1.09
C LEU A 142 -7.30 1.74 0.04
N TRP A 143 -8.54 1.27 -0.14
CA TRP A 143 -9.48 1.75 -1.15
C TRP A 143 -10.80 2.25 -0.59
N SER A 144 -10.96 2.36 0.73
CA SER A 144 -12.14 3.00 1.29
C SER A 144 -12.12 4.47 0.90
N PRO A 145 -13.05 4.96 0.07
CA PRO A 145 -13.12 6.39 -0.22
C PRO A 145 -13.34 7.11 1.09
N ILE A 146 -12.37 7.93 1.49
CA ILE A 146 -12.60 8.93 2.52
C ILE A 146 -13.51 9.96 1.86
N ASP A 147 -14.61 10.31 2.52
CA ASP A 147 -15.36 11.51 2.14
C ASP A 147 -14.38 12.69 2.21
N ASN A 148 -13.91 13.12 1.04
CA ASN A 148 -12.83 14.10 0.87
C ASN A 148 -13.09 15.45 1.55
N ASP A 149 -14.31 15.68 2.04
CA ASP A 149 -14.72 16.91 2.72
C ASP A 149 -14.14 17.04 4.14
N GLU A 150 -13.61 15.98 4.75
CA GLU A 150 -13.26 16.00 6.17
C GLU A 150 -11.76 15.93 6.49
N CYS A 151 -10.86 16.18 5.53
CA CYS A 151 -9.49 16.50 5.94
C CYS A 151 -9.44 17.89 6.56
N CYS A 152 -9.30 17.94 7.88
CA CYS A 152 -9.39 19.20 8.62
C CYS A 152 -8.32 20.19 8.15
N GLU A 153 -8.70 21.41 7.80
CA GLU A 153 -7.78 22.50 7.46
C GLU A 153 -6.68 22.69 8.54
N ASN A 154 -6.97 22.30 9.80
CA ASN A 154 -5.97 22.22 10.87
C ASN A 154 -4.78 21.29 10.51
N VAL A 155 -5.04 20.07 10.04
CA VAL A 155 -3.99 19.13 9.60
C VAL A 155 -3.21 19.75 8.45
N ARG A 156 -3.89 20.35 7.47
CA ARG A 156 -3.24 21.06 6.36
C ARG A 156 -2.28 22.14 6.86
N GLN A 157 -2.71 22.98 7.80
CA GLN A 157 -1.85 24.03 8.37
C GLN A 157 -0.62 23.45 9.08
N GLN A 158 -0.78 22.36 9.84
CA GLN A 158 0.36 21.68 10.46
C GLN A 158 1.34 21.14 9.41
N LEU A 159 0.82 20.51 8.35
CA LEU A 159 1.64 19.97 7.27
C LEU A 159 2.38 21.06 6.49
N LEU A 160 1.73 22.20 6.20
CA LEU A 160 2.38 23.36 5.58
C LEU A 160 3.59 23.83 6.39
N VAL A 161 3.47 23.87 7.72
CA VAL A 161 4.57 24.25 8.61
C VAL A 161 5.66 23.18 8.64
N ARG A 162 5.29 21.90 8.72
CA ARG A 162 6.23 20.76 8.76
C ARG A 162 7.10 20.72 7.51
N ASP A 163 6.45 20.82 6.35
CA ASP A 163 7.01 20.57 5.03
C ASP A 163 7.46 21.89 4.34
N ALA A 164 7.51 22.98 5.11
CA ALA A 164 7.93 24.31 4.64
C ALA A 164 7.18 24.78 3.38
N PHE A 165 5.87 24.54 3.36
CA PHE A 165 4.94 24.91 2.30
C PHE A 165 5.26 24.27 0.95
N ALA A 166 5.92 23.12 0.91
CA ALA A 166 6.34 22.52 -0.35
C ALA A 166 5.94 21.05 -0.48
N CYS A 167 5.56 20.68 -1.70
CA CYS A 167 5.42 19.29 -2.09
C CYS A 167 6.81 18.75 -2.41
N PHE A 168 7.35 17.88 -1.57
CA PHE A 168 8.69 17.30 -1.79
C PHE A 168 8.76 16.54 -3.13
N LYS A 169 7.65 15.93 -3.58
CA LYS A 169 7.60 15.14 -4.82
C LYS A 169 7.73 15.98 -6.09
N THR A 170 7.06 17.12 -6.16
CA THR A 170 7.02 17.95 -7.38
C THR A 170 7.92 19.18 -7.29
N GLY A 171 8.25 19.61 -6.07
CA GLY A 171 8.87 20.92 -5.80
C GLY A 171 7.89 22.10 -5.90
N SER A 172 6.58 21.84 -6.05
CA SER A 172 5.56 22.89 -6.04
C SER A 172 5.45 23.53 -4.66
N MET A 173 5.21 24.84 -4.62
CA MET A 173 4.98 25.59 -3.38
C MET A 173 3.49 25.81 -3.15
N ASP A 174 3.07 25.85 -1.89
CA ASP A 174 1.69 26.19 -1.54
C ASP A 174 1.37 27.66 -1.87
N VAL A 175 0.11 27.93 -2.24
CA VAL A 175 -0.39 29.31 -2.46
C VAL A 175 -0.28 30.19 -1.20
N GLN A 176 -0.23 29.60 -0.01
CA GLN A 176 -0.02 30.32 1.26
C GLN A 176 1.46 30.47 1.62
N ALA A 177 2.39 29.97 0.80
CA ALA A 177 3.81 30.14 1.05
C ALA A 177 4.19 31.63 1.06
N PRO A 178 5.10 32.07 1.95
CA PRO A 178 5.63 33.41 1.92
C PRO A 178 6.19 33.76 0.53
N ARG A 179 5.97 35.00 0.08
CA ARG A 179 6.53 35.48 -1.19
C ARG A 179 8.06 35.38 -1.12
N SER A 180 8.62 34.64 -2.07
CA SER A 180 10.06 34.49 -2.25
C SER A 180 10.39 34.94 -3.67
N PRO A 181 11.51 35.67 -3.89
CA PRO A 181 11.94 36.05 -5.23
C PRO A 181 12.23 34.83 -6.15
N PHE A 182 12.39 33.64 -5.56
CA PHE A 182 12.59 32.39 -6.29
C PHE A 182 11.29 31.63 -6.61
N ASN A 183 10.15 32.09 -6.10
CA ASN A 183 8.85 31.48 -6.36
C ASN A 183 8.22 32.12 -7.60
N THR A 184 8.43 31.51 -8.77
CA THR A 184 7.65 31.84 -9.96
C THR A 184 6.21 31.41 -9.76
N GLU A 185 5.23 32.27 -10.09
CA GLU A 185 3.79 31.99 -9.94
C GLU A 185 3.37 30.65 -10.57
N SER A 186 4.04 30.23 -11.65
CA SER A 186 3.82 28.95 -12.34
C SER A 186 4.03 27.69 -11.48
N ARG A 187 4.69 27.81 -10.32
CA ARG A 187 4.95 26.69 -9.39
C ARG A 187 4.08 26.73 -8.13
N GLN A 188 3.20 27.73 -8.00
CA GLN A 188 2.27 27.80 -6.87
C GLN A 188 1.05 26.93 -7.15
N GLN A 189 0.76 26.03 -6.22
CA GLN A 189 -0.40 25.14 -6.27
C GLN A 189 -0.98 25.04 -4.87
N ARG A 190 -2.29 24.84 -4.71
CA ARG A 190 -2.84 24.52 -3.39
C ARG A 190 -2.41 23.09 -3.07
N LEU A 191 -1.53 22.93 -2.09
CA LEU A 191 -1.10 21.64 -1.59
C LEU A 191 -2.17 21.08 -0.65
N GLU A 192 -2.29 19.77 -0.65
CA GLU A 192 -3.36 19.04 0.01
C GLU A 192 -2.77 17.98 0.96
N PRO A 193 -3.35 17.81 2.16
CA PRO A 193 -3.08 16.63 2.97
C PRO A 193 -3.47 15.39 2.19
N THR A 194 -2.53 14.46 2.06
CA THR A 194 -2.71 13.20 1.34
C THR A 194 -2.56 12.07 2.34
N PRO A 195 -3.65 11.37 2.70
CA PRO A 195 -3.60 10.24 3.62
C PRO A 195 -2.67 9.14 3.09
N ILE A 196 -1.86 8.56 3.98
CA ILE A 196 -1.00 7.41 3.68
C ILE A 196 -1.85 6.14 3.64
N LEU A 197 -2.69 5.96 4.66
CA LEU A 197 -3.71 4.92 4.71
C LEU A 197 -5.10 5.56 4.64
N GLN A 198 -5.95 5.04 3.75
CA GLN A 198 -7.26 5.63 3.42
C GLN A 198 -8.43 5.06 4.25
N GLY A 199 -8.24 4.01 5.04
CA GLY A 199 -9.34 3.38 5.79
C GLY A 199 -9.78 4.14 7.06
N ALA A 200 -11.06 4.52 7.15
CA ALA A 200 -11.73 5.03 8.37
C ALA A 200 -11.96 3.96 9.46
N TRP A 201 -11.39 2.77 9.26
CA TRP A 201 -11.77 1.54 9.93
C TRP A 201 -11.49 1.52 11.44
N LEU A 202 -10.57 2.37 11.90
CA LEU A 202 -10.15 2.40 13.31
C LEU A 202 -10.80 3.52 14.12
N GLU A 203 -11.48 4.48 13.50
CA GLU A 203 -12.20 5.53 14.23
C GLU A 203 -13.62 5.10 14.62
N GLN A 204 -14.25 4.20 13.85
CA GLN A 204 -15.59 3.66 14.16
C GLN A 204 -15.64 2.90 15.49
N SER A 205 -14.53 2.29 15.93
CA SER A 205 -14.47 1.58 17.21
C SER A 205 -14.51 2.51 18.43
N LYS A 206 -14.15 3.80 18.28
CA LYS A 206 -14.05 4.76 19.40
C LYS A 206 -15.22 5.73 19.50
N LEU A 207 -15.85 6.09 18.38
CA LEU A 207 -16.96 7.07 18.37
C LEU A 207 -18.29 6.50 18.87
N SER A 208 -18.42 5.17 18.86
CA SER A 208 -19.49 4.49 19.58
C SER A 208 -19.11 4.38 21.06
N GLY A 209 -19.38 5.41 21.85
CA GLY A 209 -19.47 5.29 23.32
C GLY A 209 -20.57 4.32 23.78
N CYS A 210 -21.31 3.72 22.84
CA CYS A 210 -22.04 2.50 23.04
C CYS A 210 -21.04 1.35 23.23
N THR A 211 -21.21 0.56 24.28
CA THR A 211 -20.93 -0.88 24.28
C THR A 211 -21.79 -1.55 23.21
N CYS A 212 -21.60 -1.14 21.96
CA CYS A 212 -21.94 -1.91 20.81
C CYS A 212 -21.05 -3.15 20.89
N GLN A 213 -21.59 -4.15 21.58
CA GLN A 213 -21.84 -5.45 20.98
C GLN A 213 -22.51 -5.24 19.60
N LEU A 214 -21.85 -4.54 18.68
CA LEU A 214 -22.16 -4.53 17.27
C LEU A 214 -21.85 -5.94 16.84
N LEU A 215 -22.92 -6.75 16.94
CA LEU A 215 -23.22 -7.93 16.14
C LEU A 215 -22.01 -8.42 15.35
N GLY A 216 -21.47 -9.57 15.74
CA GLY A 216 -20.36 -10.26 15.10
C GLY A 216 -20.56 -10.53 13.60
N THR A 217 -20.37 -9.50 12.78
CA THR A 217 -20.35 -9.56 11.32
C THR A 217 -19.42 -8.45 10.83
N SER A 218 -18.12 -8.63 10.94
CA SER A 218 -17.47 -9.55 10.02
C SER A 218 -16.20 -10.14 10.60
N LEU A 219 -16.04 -11.46 10.44
CA LEU A 219 -14.78 -12.18 10.69
C LEU A 219 -13.59 -11.57 9.92
N SER A 220 -13.83 -10.68 8.95
CA SER A 220 -12.78 -9.93 8.26
C SER A 220 -11.93 -9.07 9.18
N ASP A 221 -12.49 -8.56 10.29
CA ASP A 221 -11.87 -7.39 10.91
C ASP A 221 -10.69 -7.72 11.85
N GLY A 222 -10.81 -8.78 12.64
CA GLY A 222 -9.68 -9.28 13.42
C GLY A 222 -8.57 -9.84 12.52
N TRP A 223 -8.96 -10.49 11.43
CA TRP A 223 -8.03 -11.22 10.59
C TRP A 223 -7.12 -10.29 9.77
N ALA A 224 -7.65 -9.18 9.28
CA ALA A 224 -6.88 -8.23 8.51
C ALA A 224 -5.78 -7.57 9.36
N VAL A 225 -6.07 -7.31 10.64
CA VAL A 225 -5.07 -6.86 11.64
C VAL A 225 -4.05 -7.97 11.94
N ASP A 226 -4.51 -9.20 12.18
CA ASP A 226 -3.63 -10.35 12.42
C ASP A 226 -2.70 -10.61 11.24
N PHE A 227 -3.20 -10.44 10.00
CA PHE A 227 -2.42 -10.57 8.79
C PHE A 227 -1.33 -9.49 8.72
N LEU A 228 -1.67 -8.22 8.96
CA LEU A 228 -0.67 -7.15 8.98
C LEU A 228 0.37 -7.34 10.09
N ASP A 229 -0.03 -7.78 11.28
CA ASP A 229 0.90 -8.08 12.39
C ASP A 229 1.88 -9.19 12.01
N ARG A 230 1.40 -10.25 11.36
CA ARG A 230 2.25 -11.41 10.98
C ARG A 230 3.09 -11.17 9.74
N PHE A 231 2.51 -10.50 8.74
CA PHE A 231 3.15 -10.26 7.44
C PHE A 231 4.09 -9.05 7.51
N LEU A 232 3.67 -7.95 8.14
CA LEU A 232 4.45 -6.73 8.20
C LEU A 232 5.19 -6.53 9.52
N GLU A 233 4.93 -7.35 10.54
CA GLU A 233 5.52 -7.20 11.87
C GLU A 233 5.12 -5.86 12.54
N ILE A 234 3.93 -5.34 12.19
CA ILE A 234 3.42 -4.05 12.64
C ILE A 234 2.16 -4.21 13.47
N LYS A 235 2.14 -3.54 14.63
CA LYS A 235 0.93 -3.35 15.44
C LYS A 235 0.34 -1.98 15.17
N ILE A 236 -0.72 -1.92 14.37
CA ILE A 236 -1.46 -0.68 14.07
C ILE A 236 -2.73 -0.63 14.95
N PRO A 237 -2.69 0.02 16.12
CA PRO A 237 -3.84 0.04 17.02
C PRO A 237 -4.97 0.96 16.53
N CYS A 238 -4.62 2.05 15.84
CA CYS A 238 -5.55 2.96 15.19
C CYS A 238 -4.80 3.86 14.20
N VAL A 239 -5.44 4.20 13.09
CA VAL A 239 -4.93 5.19 12.13
C VAL A 239 -5.89 6.39 12.13
N PRO A 240 -5.55 7.49 12.81
CA PRO A 240 -6.35 8.70 12.72
C PRO A 240 -6.23 9.28 11.30
N ALA A 241 -7.34 9.37 10.58
CA ALA A 241 -7.36 9.90 9.21
C ALA A 241 -6.85 11.35 9.19
N ASN A 242 -7.22 12.10 10.22
CA ASN A 242 -6.89 13.51 10.41
C ASN A 242 -5.66 13.74 11.30
N SER A 243 -4.54 13.11 10.97
CA SER A 243 -3.28 13.27 11.70
C SER A 243 -2.10 13.56 10.78
N PRO A 244 -1.17 14.45 11.15
CA PRO A 244 0.09 14.63 10.44
C PRO A 244 0.87 13.32 10.25
N ARG A 245 0.74 12.36 11.18
CA ARG A 245 1.36 11.03 11.08
C ARG A 245 0.84 10.21 9.91
N ASN A 246 -0.44 10.35 9.57
CA ASN A 246 -1.04 9.64 8.45
C ASN A 246 -1.13 10.50 7.18
N ASN A 247 -0.48 11.67 7.12
CA ASN A 247 -0.64 12.55 5.96
C ASN A 247 0.69 13.10 5.43
N LEU A 248 0.78 13.14 4.10
CA LEU A 248 1.81 13.83 3.34
C LEU A 248 1.25 15.16 2.80
N LEU A 249 2.08 16.18 2.65
CA LEU A 249 1.69 17.41 1.95
C LEU A 249 2.08 17.28 0.47
N LEU A 250 1.11 17.10 -0.41
CA LEU A 250 1.38 16.86 -1.84
C LEU A 250 0.61 17.81 -2.74
N ALA A 251 1.16 18.03 -3.93
CA ALA A 251 0.44 18.65 -5.03
C ALA A 251 -0.65 17.69 -5.55
N PRO A 252 -1.78 18.16 -6.10
CA PRO A 252 -2.91 17.30 -6.48
C PRO A 252 -2.53 16.11 -7.39
N MET A 253 -1.66 16.32 -8.39
CA MET A 253 -1.19 15.21 -9.24
C MET A 253 -0.29 14.21 -8.51
N ALA A 254 0.54 14.69 -7.58
CA ALA A 254 1.38 13.82 -6.75
C ALA A 254 0.52 13.03 -5.75
N ALA A 255 -0.52 13.64 -5.19
CA ALA A 255 -1.49 12.99 -4.32
C ALA A 255 -2.24 11.87 -5.05
N ALA A 256 -2.83 12.18 -6.21
CA ALA A 256 -3.55 11.21 -7.02
C ALA A 256 -2.66 10.02 -7.45
N SER A 257 -1.40 10.29 -7.82
CA SER A 257 -0.44 9.24 -8.18
C SER A 257 0.02 8.39 -7.01
N PHE A 258 0.17 8.99 -5.83
CA PHE A 258 0.49 8.27 -4.60
C PHE A 258 -0.65 7.32 -4.21
N HIS A 259 -1.89 7.82 -4.19
CA HIS A 259 -3.10 7.03 -3.93
C HIS A 259 -3.37 5.94 -4.95
N SER A 260 -2.90 6.12 -6.19
CA SER A 260 -2.96 5.09 -7.23
C SER A 260 -1.79 4.10 -7.15
N TYR A 261 -1.01 4.13 -6.06
CA TYR A 261 0.17 3.30 -5.84
C TYR A 261 1.19 3.36 -6.99
N MET A 262 1.28 4.49 -7.70
CA MET A 262 2.26 4.65 -8.79
C MET A 262 3.66 4.95 -8.26
N TRP A 263 3.76 5.41 -7.02
CA TRP A 263 5.02 5.59 -6.30
C TRP A 263 4.78 5.45 -4.80
N THR A 264 5.83 5.21 -4.04
CA THR A 264 5.79 5.02 -2.58
C THR A 264 7.08 5.50 -1.92
N LEU A 265 7.10 5.45 -0.59
CA LEU A 265 8.24 5.77 0.26
C LEU A 265 8.65 4.50 1.02
N LYS A 266 9.77 3.89 0.62
CA LYS A 266 10.34 2.71 1.32
C LYS A 266 11.07 3.18 2.59
N PRO A 267 10.71 2.71 3.78
CA PRO A 267 11.50 2.98 4.99
C PRO A 267 12.94 2.46 4.85
N THR A 268 13.89 3.23 5.35
CA THR A 268 15.31 2.82 5.43
C THR A 268 15.69 2.41 6.86
N GLN A 269 16.92 1.94 7.04
CA GLN A 269 17.48 1.70 8.39
C GLN A 269 17.65 3.00 9.20
N THR A 270 17.78 4.15 8.52
CA THR A 270 17.85 5.45 9.18
C THR A 270 16.44 5.92 9.54
N PRO A 271 16.15 6.20 10.82
CA PRO A 271 14.85 6.72 11.25
C PRO A 271 14.43 7.96 10.46
N ASP A 272 13.15 8.05 10.13
CA ASP A 272 12.54 9.15 9.36
C ASP A 272 13.11 9.39 7.95
N ARG A 273 14.01 8.52 7.46
CA ARG A 273 14.54 8.54 6.09
C ARG A 273 13.88 7.46 5.24
N TYR A 274 13.47 7.85 4.05
CA TYR A 274 12.73 7.02 3.12
C TYR A 274 13.32 7.13 1.71
N LYS A 275 13.43 5.99 1.00
CA LYS A 275 13.80 5.93 -0.41
C LYS A 275 12.52 6.11 -1.25
N VAL A 276 12.56 7.02 -2.22
CA VAL A 276 11.45 7.26 -3.13
C VAL A 276 11.48 6.18 -4.20
N ILE A 277 10.42 5.38 -4.28
CA ILE A 277 10.26 4.36 -5.32
C ILE A 277 9.13 4.81 -6.23
N ASP A 278 9.43 5.13 -7.49
CA ASP A 278 8.49 5.73 -8.44
C ASP A 278 8.45 4.96 -9.76
N HIS A 279 7.26 4.45 -10.08
CA HIS A 279 6.97 3.60 -11.24
C HIS A 279 6.18 4.34 -12.32
N SER A 280 5.88 5.62 -12.13
CA SER A 280 5.17 6.45 -13.12
C SER A 280 6.04 6.81 -14.33
N GLY A 281 7.32 6.44 -14.32
CA GLY A 281 8.31 6.78 -15.35
C GLY A 281 8.65 8.27 -15.38
N SER A 282 9.27 8.74 -16.47
CA SER A 282 9.67 10.15 -16.62
C SER A 282 8.51 11.15 -16.76
N ARG A 283 7.26 10.73 -16.59
CA ARG A 283 6.06 11.54 -16.86
C ARG A 283 5.78 12.58 -15.77
N MET A 284 6.36 12.44 -14.58
CA MET A 284 6.25 13.45 -13.53
C MET A 284 7.20 14.62 -13.83
N ILE A 285 6.69 15.59 -14.59
CA ILE A 285 7.38 16.85 -14.91
C ILE A 285 7.44 17.70 -13.62
N GLY A 286 8.52 17.60 -12.88
CA GLY A 286 8.72 18.35 -11.64
C GLY A 286 10.21 18.45 -11.27
N GLY A 287 10.56 19.51 -10.54
CA GLY A 287 11.90 19.72 -10.00
C GLY A 287 12.13 19.05 -8.64
N GLY A 288 11.17 18.26 -8.16
CA GLY A 288 11.22 17.58 -6.86
C GLY A 288 12.02 16.28 -6.89
N VAL A 289 11.72 15.39 -5.92
CA VAL A 289 12.45 14.13 -5.76
C VAL A 289 12.08 13.09 -6.82
N ARG A 290 13.11 12.39 -7.28
CA ARG A 290 13.07 11.39 -8.34
C ARG A 290 13.07 9.98 -7.76
N ASN A 291 12.80 8.98 -8.61
CA ASN A 291 13.01 7.58 -8.25
C ASN A 291 14.45 7.37 -7.77
N GLY A 292 14.62 6.65 -6.65
CA GLY A 292 15.90 6.39 -6.02
C GLY A 292 16.43 7.52 -5.11
N ASP A 293 15.86 8.73 -5.17
CA ASP A 293 16.21 9.79 -4.23
C ASP A 293 15.77 9.41 -2.80
N TYR A 294 16.45 9.95 -1.80
CA TYR A 294 16.06 9.82 -0.39
C TYR A 294 15.44 11.11 0.11
N ILE A 295 14.43 10.96 0.97
CA ILE A 295 13.87 12.06 1.75
C ILE A 295 14.02 11.77 3.23
N THR A 296 14.17 12.82 4.02
CA THR A 296 14.16 12.74 5.47
C THR A 296 13.15 13.73 6.01
N PHE A 297 12.15 13.23 6.73
CA PHE A 297 11.27 14.10 7.49
C PHE A 297 12.02 14.51 8.74
N ALA A 298 12.26 15.81 8.91
CA ALA A 298 12.97 16.28 10.08
C ALA A 298 12.20 15.91 11.36
N ALA A 299 12.94 15.46 12.37
CA ALA A 299 12.40 15.21 13.71
C ALA A 299 11.58 16.42 14.19
N LYS A 300 10.47 16.13 14.90
CA LYS A 300 9.41 17.05 15.37
C LYS A 300 9.69 18.54 15.10
N ARG A 301 9.37 19.02 13.90
CA ARG A 301 9.45 20.46 13.59
C ARG A 301 8.32 21.19 14.29
N ARG A 302 8.66 22.04 15.27
CA ARG A 302 7.69 22.83 16.05
C ARG A 302 6.62 21.95 16.73
N GLY A 303 7.01 20.75 17.16
CA GLY A 303 6.11 19.79 17.81
C GLY A 303 5.18 19.02 16.85
N ILE A 304 5.25 19.26 15.54
CA ILE A 304 4.48 18.51 14.54
C ILE A 304 5.20 17.21 14.23
N GLU A 305 4.50 16.08 14.34
CA GLU A 305 5.07 14.76 14.14
C GLU A 305 5.33 14.46 12.65
N PRO A 306 6.41 13.73 12.32
CA PRO A 306 6.63 13.24 10.97
C PRO A 306 5.57 12.21 10.60
N PRO A 307 5.46 11.86 9.30
CA PRO A 307 4.70 10.69 8.88
C PRO A 307 5.13 9.44 9.65
N ASP A 308 4.16 8.61 10.01
CA ASP A 308 4.42 7.36 10.70
C ASP A 308 5.14 6.39 9.78
N ARG A 309 6.24 5.82 10.28
CA ARG A 309 7.03 4.84 9.55
C ARG A 309 6.20 3.63 9.15
N ASP A 310 5.35 3.16 10.06
CA ASP A 310 4.61 1.92 9.87
C ASP A 310 3.47 2.10 8.87
N TYR A 311 2.87 3.29 8.80
CA TYR A 311 1.89 3.61 7.76
C TYR A 311 2.54 3.64 6.38
N LEU A 312 3.73 4.23 6.27
CA LEU A 312 4.51 4.23 5.03
C LEU A 312 4.98 2.82 4.65
N LEU A 313 5.31 1.97 5.63
CA LEU A 313 5.67 0.57 5.40
C LEU A 313 4.50 -0.22 4.81
N VAL A 314 3.28 -0.06 5.34
CA VAL A 314 2.07 -0.68 4.77
C VAL A 314 1.84 -0.22 3.33
N HIS A 315 1.93 1.09 3.08
CA HIS A 315 1.76 1.64 1.74
C HIS A 315 2.83 1.10 0.77
N ALA A 316 4.10 1.08 1.18
CA ALA A 316 5.20 0.53 0.38
C ALA A 316 5.05 -0.97 0.09
N ALA A 317 4.64 -1.75 1.08
CA ALA A 317 4.38 -3.17 0.89
C ALA A 317 3.27 -3.39 -0.15
N TYR A 318 2.15 -2.69 -0.02
CA TYR A 318 1.05 -2.84 -0.96
C TYR A 318 1.39 -2.35 -2.37
N THR A 319 2.07 -1.21 -2.50
CA THR A 319 2.62 -0.77 -3.79
C THR A 319 3.47 -1.88 -4.41
N SER A 320 4.43 -2.44 -3.67
CA SER A 320 5.28 -3.52 -4.18
C SER A 320 4.47 -4.75 -4.62
N ILE A 321 3.51 -5.20 -3.81
CA ILE A 321 2.65 -6.35 -4.12
C ILE A 321 1.85 -6.12 -5.41
N LEU A 322 1.20 -4.97 -5.54
CA LEU A 322 0.39 -4.64 -6.71
C LEU A 322 1.18 -4.70 -8.02
N HIS A 323 2.39 -4.18 -7.99
CA HIS A 323 3.20 -4.13 -9.20
C HIS A 323 3.93 -5.43 -9.50
N ARG A 324 4.56 -6.09 -8.51
CA ARG A 324 5.21 -7.39 -8.70
C ARG A 324 4.22 -8.46 -9.18
N SER A 325 2.99 -8.42 -8.66
CA SER A 325 1.92 -9.33 -9.08
C SER A 325 1.40 -9.06 -10.49
N GLY A 326 1.75 -7.93 -11.12
CA GLY A 326 1.20 -7.52 -12.42
C GLY A 326 -0.20 -6.90 -12.34
N PHE A 327 -0.68 -6.60 -11.13
CA PHE A 327 -2.00 -5.98 -10.93
C PHE A 327 -2.02 -4.50 -11.29
N SER A 328 -0.92 -3.77 -11.04
CA SER A 328 -0.81 -2.32 -11.26
C SER A 328 -1.01 -1.88 -12.72
N TRP A 329 -0.72 -2.75 -13.69
CA TRP A 329 -0.95 -2.48 -15.12
C TRP A 329 -2.41 -2.10 -15.41
N TRP A 330 -3.36 -2.64 -14.65
CA TRP A 330 -4.77 -2.25 -14.77
C TRP A 330 -5.04 -0.79 -14.43
N MET A 331 -4.27 -0.22 -13.50
CA MET A 331 -4.45 1.16 -13.05
C MET A 331 -3.65 2.16 -13.88
N GLN A 332 -2.72 1.68 -14.72
CA GLN A 332 -1.82 2.53 -15.48
C GLN A 332 -2.08 2.45 -16.98
N VAL A 333 -2.45 3.57 -17.57
CA VAL A 333 -2.36 3.75 -19.02
C VAL A 333 -0.88 4.01 -19.33
N THR A 334 -0.17 2.99 -19.85
CA THR A 334 1.01 3.10 -20.78
C THR A 334 2.43 3.39 -20.25
N THR A 335 3.01 2.62 -19.32
CA THR A 335 4.48 2.65 -19.11
C THR A 335 5.13 1.29 -19.37
N ASP A 336 6.02 1.23 -20.37
CA ASP A 336 6.80 0.04 -20.77
C ASP A 336 7.99 -0.23 -19.83
N THR A 337 7.80 -0.07 -18.52
CA THR A 337 8.88 -0.33 -17.55
C THR A 337 8.99 -1.85 -17.33
N PRO A 338 10.14 -2.49 -17.62
CA PRO A 338 10.30 -3.93 -17.42
C PRO A 338 10.17 -4.29 -15.93
N LEU A 339 9.69 -5.51 -15.67
CA LEU A 339 9.60 -6.09 -14.33
C LEU A 339 10.98 -6.02 -13.66
N MET A 340 11.14 -5.20 -12.62
CA MET A 340 12.42 -5.08 -11.91
C MET A 340 12.55 -6.20 -10.87
N GLU A 341 13.69 -6.91 -10.86
CA GLU A 341 13.99 -7.97 -9.88
C GLU A 341 13.98 -7.44 -8.43
N HIS A 342 14.42 -6.19 -8.24
CA HIS A 342 14.37 -5.45 -6.97
C HIS A 342 13.41 -4.26 -7.04
N TYR A 343 12.14 -4.54 -6.77
CA TYR A 343 11.07 -3.56 -6.90
C TYR A 343 11.21 -2.36 -5.95
N LEU A 344 11.75 -2.60 -4.76
CA LEU A 344 12.07 -1.57 -3.77
C LEU A 344 13.58 -1.21 -3.73
N GLY A 345 14.33 -1.57 -4.78
CA GLY A 345 15.79 -1.38 -4.86
C GLY A 345 16.58 -2.34 -3.96
N SER A 346 17.88 -2.50 -4.26
CA SER A 346 18.79 -3.31 -3.45
C SER A 346 19.32 -2.51 -2.25
N ASP A 347 19.74 -3.20 -1.20
CA ASP A 347 20.40 -2.57 -0.04
C ASP A 347 21.83 -2.14 -0.34
N GLU A 348 22.46 -2.68 -1.39
CA GLU A 348 23.80 -2.24 -1.78
C GLU A 348 23.79 -0.76 -2.17
N ASP A 349 22.66 -0.27 -2.71
CA ASP A 349 22.42 1.15 -2.93
C ASP A 349 22.37 1.96 -1.61
N ASP A 350 21.91 1.35 -0.51
CA ASP A 350 21.72 2.01 0.78
C ASP A 350 23.04 2.09 1.58
N ILE A 351 23.96 1.15 1.38
CA ILE A 351 25.24 1.05 2.10
C ILE A 351 26.39 1.78 1.36
N GLY A 352 26.31 1.89 0.02
CA GLY A 352 27.41 2.38 -0.83
C GLY A 352 27.65 3.90 -0.86
N GLY A 353 26.88 4.71 -0.12
CA GLY A 353 26.96 6.17 -0.16
C GLY A 353 28.12 6.82 0.61
N HIS A 354 29.05 6.06 1.19
CA HIS A 354 30.21 6.63 1.91
C HIS A 354 31.41 6.97 1.00
N GLY A 355 31.19 7.11 -0.30
CA GLY A 355 32.18 7.77 -1.17
C GLY A 355 32.27 9.24 -0.78
N GLU A 356 33.48 9.69 -0.43
CA GLU A 356 33.88 11.09 -0.11
C GLU A 356 33.63 12.11 -1.25
N GLY A 357 32.75 11.82 -2.20
CA GLY A 357 32.35 12.67 -3.30
C GLY A 357 31.02 13.35 -3.02
N ASP A 358 31.08 14.55 -2.44
CA ASP A 358 30.01 15.55 -2.42
C ASP A 358 28.60 14.95 -2.23
N ASP A 359 28.41 14.30 -1.07
CA ASP A 359 27.10 14.16 -0.42
C ASP A 359 26.60 15.57 -0.07
N THR A 360 26.28 16.35 -1.11
CA THR A 360 25.23 17.34 -0.97
C THR A 360 23.98 16.52 -0.73
N LEU A 361 23.78 16.10 0.53
CA LEU A 361 22.46 15.87 1.08
C LEU A 361 21.62 16.97 0.46
N LYS A 362 20.68 16.60 -0.42
CA LYS A 362 19.50 17.42 -0.65
C LYS A 362 18.71 17.37 0.66
N PHE A 363 19.29 17.92 1.73
CA PHE A 363 18.55 18.83 2.56
C PHE A 363 17.84 19.71 1.55
N ILE A 364 16.55 19.51 1.42
CA ILE A 364 15.73 20.56 0.88
C ILE A 364 15.83 21.66 1.95
N PHE A 365 16.92 22.43 1.89
CA PHE A 365 17.07 23.70 2.54
C PHE A 365 16.06 24.60 1.83
N PHE A 366 14.79 24.49 2.22
CA PHE A 366 13.97 25.69 2.25
C PHE A 366 14.69 26.62 3.18
N ALA A 367 15.24 27.69 2.59
CA ALA A 367 16.11 28.66 3.24
C ALA A 367 15.67 28.86 4.70
N LYS A 368 16.60 28.62 5.62
CA LYS A 368 16.45 28.99 7.02
C LYS A 368 16.38 30.53 7.07
N ALA A 369 15.22 31.10 6.79
CA ALA A 369 14.95 32.51 7.03
C ALA A 369 15.08 32.70 8.55
N ARG A 370 16.15 33.38 8.97
CA ARG A 370 16.33 33.77 10.37
C ARG A 370 15.15 34.66 10.77
N PRO A 371 14.55 34.47 11.96
CA PRO A 371 13.53 35.36 12.47
C PRO A 371 14.22 36.56 13.13
N GLU A 372 14.72 37.50 12.33
CA GLU A 372 15.12 38.81 12.85
C GLU A 372 14.07 39.85 12.39
N SER A 373 13.21 40.22 13.35
CA SER A 373 12.32 41.39 13.38
C SER A 373 11.59 41.77 12.08
N TRP A 374 10.34 41.30 11.94
CA TRP A 374 9.40 41.89 10.99
C TRP A 374 8.60 43.00 11.67
N THR A 375 8.94 44.25 11.37
CA THR A 375 8.11 45.41 11.69
C THR A 375 6.93 45.43 10.70
N MET A 376 5.70 45.40 11.21
CA MET A 376 4.51 45.56 10.38
C MET A 376 4.49 46.95 9.75
N ILE A 377 4.57 46.99 8.42
CA ILE A 377 4.13 48.13 7.63
C ILE A 377 2.93 47.63 6.82
N GLY A 378 1.73 48.10 7.18
CA GLY A 378 0.60 48.11 6.25
C GLY A 378 0.50 49.47 5.57
N PRO A 379 -0.52 49.73 4.75
CA PRO A 379 -1.35 48.82 3.94
C PRO A 379 -1.35 49.25 2.46
N GLU A 380 -1.92 48.47 1.53
CA GLU A 380 -2.66 49.08 0.41
C GLU A 380 -3.58 48.08 -0.32
N ARG A 381 -4.81 48.55 -0.55
CA ARG A 381 -5.90 47.85 -1.27
C ARG A 381 -5.59 47.84 -2.77
N ALA A 382 -5.74 46.68 -3.40
CA ALA A 382 -5.99 46.60 -4.83
C ALA A 382 -7.10 45.58 -5.12
N ASN A 383 -8.24 46.10 -5.59
CA ASN A 383 -9.32 45.37 -6.25
C ASN A 383 -8.78 44.72 -7.53
N ARG A 384 -9.14 43.45 -7.82
CA ARG A 384 -9.31 42.94 -9.20
C ARG A 384 -10.06 41.60 -9.26
N SER A 385 -11.28 41.70 -9.77
CA SER A 385 -11.96 40.90 -10.81
C SER A 385 -11.77 39.37 -10.90
N ASN A 386 -12.92 38.70 -10.83
CA ASN A 386 -13.29 37.34 -11.22
C ASN A 386 -12.58 36.76 -12.47
N VAL A 387 -12.12 35.51 -12.32
CA VAL A 387 -11.84 34.56 -13.42
C VAL A 387 -12.55 33.24 -13.07
N PRO A 388 -13.30 32.60 -13.99
CA PRO A 388 -13.97 31.34 -13.71
C PRO A 388 -12.99 30.16 -13.76
N SER A 389 -12.94 29.36 -12.69
CA SER A 389 -12.19 28.10 -12.68
C SER A 389 -12.96 27.02 -13.44
N LEU A 390 -12.37 26.50 -14.52
CA LEU A 390 -12.80 25.24 -15.12
C LEU A 390 -12.39 24.07 -14.21
N LYS A 391 -13.37 23.47 -13.52
CA LYS A 391 -13.21 22.18 -12.86
C LYS A 391 -13.38 21.08 -13.92
N TYR A 392 -12.32 20.32 -14.19
CA TYR A 392 -12.42 19.05 -14.89
C TYR A 392 -12.61 17.96 -13.83
N THR A 393 -13.82 17.40 -13.74
CA THR A 393 -14.11 16.22 -12.92
C THR A 393 -13.93 14.98 -13.79
N LEU A 394 -12.89 14.19 -13.52
CA LEU A 394 -12.71 12.88 -14.12
C LEU A 394 -13.59 11.88 -13.36
N ASN A 395 -14.84 11.70 -13.81
CA ASN A 395 -15.75 10.69 -13.23
C ASN A 395 -15.45 9.32 -13.82
N LEU A 396 -14.62 8.52 -13.14
CA LEU A 396 -14.58 7.07 -13.34
C LEU A 396 -15.54 6.44 -12.33
N LYS A 397 -16.72 6.01 -12.80
CA LYS A 397 -17.65 5.22 -11.97
C LYS A 397 -17.09 3.80 -11.81
N LEU A 398 -16.47 3.55 -10.66
CA LEU A 398 -15.95 2.24 -10.22
C LEU A 398 -16.93 1.48 -9.31
N GLU A 399 -18.12 2.03 -9.05
CA GLU A 399 -19.09 1.51 -8.06
C GLU A 399 -19.77 0.18 -8.45
N ASP A 400 -19.70 -0.25 -9.72
CA ASP A 400 -20.40 -1.46 -10.19
C ASP A 400 -19.63 -2.78 -9.94
N LEU A 401 -18.43 -2.75 -9.35
CA LEU A 401 -17.55 -3.93 -9.25
C LEU A 401 -17.64 -4.75 -7.95
N PHE A 402 -18.37 -4.28 -6.92
CA PHE A 402 -18.40 -4.95 -5.61
C PHE A 402 -19.78 -5.39 -5.11
N CYS A 403 -20.83 -5.32 -5.93
CA CYS A 403 -22.10 -5.98 -5.61
C CYS A 403 -22.06 -7.45 -6.04
N SER A 404 -21.98 -8.37 -5.06
CA SER A 404 -22.33 -9.78 -5.30
C SER A 404 -23.72 -9.86 -5.94
N PRO A 405 -23.92 -10.69 -6.98
CA PRO A 405 -25.25 -10.88 -7.55
C PRO A 405 -26.17 -11.47 -6.46
N ARG A 406 -27.25 -10.74 -6.13
CA ARG A 406 -28.33 -11.32 -5.32
C ARG A 406 -28.86 -12.55 -6.05
N PRO A 407 -29.06 -13.68 -5.37
CA PRO A 407 -29.70 -14.83 -6.00
C PRO A 407 -31.08 -14.41 -6.48
N GLN A 408 -31.33 -14.53 -7.80
CA GLN A 408 -32.68 -14.49 -8.34
C GLN A 408 -33.43 -15.69 -7.77
N LYS A 409 -34.57 -15.40 -7.12
CA LYS A 409 -35.51 -16.41 -6.63
C LYS A 409 -36.25 -17.05 -7.78
#